data_AF-A0A7T1P3X8-F1
#
_entry.id   AF-A0A7T1P3X8-F1
#
_cell.length_a   1.000
_cell.length_b   1.000
_cell.length_c   1.000
_cell.angle_alpha   90.00
_cell.angle_beta   90.00
_cell.angle_gamma   90.00
#
_symmetry.space_group_name_H-M   'P 1'
#
loop_
_entity.id
_entity.type
_entity.pdbx_description
1 polymer ?
#
loop_
_entity_poly.entity_id
_entity_poly.type
_entity_poly.pdbx_seq_one_letter_code
_entity_poly.pdbx_strand_id
1 'polypeptide(L)'
;NETLYSVLRAGCGDGLIFPKTVGFQTIGKTVYSPYFNTFRLHQGFGVSFNCTFTVCADGCDGDSCVNQVRRRRAVLDQINGETEIVNVVLP
;
A
#
# COMPACT_ATOMS: atom_id res chain seq x y z
N ASN A 1 22.48 -1.73 -9.64
CA ASN A 1 21.70 -2.43 -8.58
C ASN A 1 20.84 -1.45 -7.85
N GLU A 2 19.53 -1.56 -8.01
CA GLU A 2 18.54 -0.80 -7.26
C GLU A 2 18.15 -1.61 -6.01
N THR A 3 18.04 -0.97 -4.85
CA THR A 3 17.67 -1.65 -3.60
C THR A 3 16.17 -1.47 -3.38
N LEU A 4 15.42 -2.57 -3.38
CA LEU A 4 13.96 -2.54 -3.27
C LEU A 4 13.50 -2.98 -1.88
N TYR A 5 12.65 -2.16 -1.26
CA TYR A 5 12.05 -2.42 0.05
C TYR A 5 10.54 -2.56 -0.10
N SER A 6 9.96 -3.65 0.40
CA SER A 6 8.51 -3.80 0.45
C SER A 6 7.98 -3.07 1.67
N VAL A 7 7.11 -2.09 1.48
CA VAL A 7 6.47 -1.36 2.58
C VAL A 7 5.07 -1.90 2.90
N LEU A 8 4.40 -2.44 1.88
CA LEU A 8 3.09 -3.07 1.99
C LEU A 8 3.08 -4.43 1.27
N ARG A 9 2.27 -5.37 1.78
CA ARG A 9 1.96 -6.67 1.18
C ARG A 9 0.45 -6.87 1.18
N ALA A 10 -0.16 -6.88 -0.01
CA ALA A 10 -1.60 -7.05 -0.20
C ALA A 10 -2.46 -6.08 0.64
N GLY A 11 -2.00 -4.83 0.78
CA GLY A 11 -2.66 -3.78 1.55
C GLY A 11 -2.34 -3.75 3.05
N CYS A 12 -1.55 -4.70 3.58
CA CYS A 12 -1.07 -4.67 4.97
C CYS A 12 0.38 -4.24 5.05
N GLY A 13 0.82 -3.73 6.19
CA GLY A 13 2.23 -3.52 6.47
C GLY A 13 3.10 -4.77 6.28
N ASP A 14 4.37 -4.57 5.95
CA ASP A 14 5.34 -5.65 5.82
C ASP A 14 5.92 -6.10 7.18
N GLY A 15 5.80 -5.25 8.20
CA GLY A 15 6.33 -5.43 9.55
C GLY A 15 7.59 -4.61 9.87
N LEU A 16 8.17 -3.90 8.88
CA LEU A 16 9.35 -3.06 9.09
C LEU A 16 8.94 -1.60 9.34
N ILE A 17 8.16 -1.02 8.43
CA ILE A 17 7.69 0.38 8.53
C ILE A 17 6.28 0.42 9.12
N PHE A 18 5.40 -0.45 8.62
CA PHE A 18 4.03 -0.59 9.09
C PHE A 18 3.83 -1.97 9.75
N PRO A 19 3.11 -2.06 10.88
CA PRO A 19 2.73 -3.34 11.44
C PRO A 19 1.96 -4.21 10.44
N LYS A 20 2.18 -5.52 10.47
CA LYS A 20 1.52 -6.49 9.55
C LYS A 20 0.00 -6.52 9.66
N THR A 21 -0.55 -5.96 10.72
CA THR A 21 -1.99 -5.93 11.04
C THR A 21 -2.64 -4.58 10.73
N VAL A 22 -1.90 -3.65 10.12
CA VAL A 22 -2.35 -2.28 9.86
C VAL A 22 -2.26 -1.98 8.37
N GLY A 23 -3.27 -1.33 7.83
CA GLY A 23 -3.36 -0.89 6.44
C GLY A 23 -3.74 0.57 6.31
N PHE A 24 -3.80 1.05 5.07
CA PHE A 24 -4.29 2.38 4.74
C PHE A 24 -5.81 2.42 4.93
N GLN A 25 -6.32 3.55 5.41
CA GLN A 25 -7.73 3.79 5.61
C GLN A 25 -8.27 4.64 4.47
N THR A 26 -9.28 4.14 3.75
CA THR A 26 -10.03 4.91 2.75
C THR A 26 -11.30 5.48 3.39
N ILE A 27 -11.53 6.78 3.17
CA ILE A 27 -12.76 7.50 3.54
C ILE A 27 -13.16 8.38 2.35
N GLY A 28 -14.26 8.03 1.69
CA GLY A 28 -14.70 8.63 0.44
C GLY A 28 -13.65 8.49 -0.66
N LYS A 29 -13.09 9.61 -1.11
CA LYS A 29 -12.04 9.68 -2.15
C LYS A 29 -10.65 9.91 -1.59
N THR A 30 -10.49 9.85 -0.27
CA THR A 30 -9.23 10.15 0.41
C THR A 30 -8.70 8.89 1.07
N VAL A 31 -7.41 8.64 0.87
CA VAL A 31 -6.70 7.50 1.46
C VAL A 31 -5.67 8.04 2.45
N TYR A 32 -5.71 7.53 3.67
CA TYR A 32 -4.84 7.91 4.77
C TYR A 32 -3.86 6.78 5.06
N SER A 33 -2.56 7.10 5.09
CA SER A 33 -1.55 6.15 5.55
C SER A 33 -1.61 6.01 7.07
N PRO A 34 -1.22 4.84 7.62
CA PRO A 34 -0.91 4.74 9.03
C PRO A 34 0.24 5.67 9.42
N TYR A 35 0.32 6.01 10.71
CA TYR A 35 1.53 6.62 11.25
C TYR A 35 2.67 5.60 11.29
N PHE A 36 3.87 6.06 10.98
CA PHE A 36 5.10 5.26 11.07
C PHE A 36 6.25 6.13 11.58
N ASN A 37 7.24 5.49 12.19
CA ASN A 37 8.43 6.18 12.66
C ASN A 37 9.32 6.58 11.47
N THR A 38 9.99 7.72 11.58
CA THR A 38 11.00 8.11 10.58
C THR A 38 12.13 7.08 10.55
N PHE A 39 12.59 6.76 9.34
CA PHE A 39 13.66 5.80 9.11
C PHE A 39 14.65 6.36 8.08
N ARG A 40 15.87 5.81 8.07
CA ARG A 40 16.92 6.17 7.11
C ARG A 40 17.21 4.99 6.19
N LEU A 41 17.26 5.26 4.90
CA LEU A 41 17.77 4.30 3.92
C LEU A 41 19.30 4.40 3.88
N HIS A 42 19.97 3.25 3.84
CA HIS A 42 21.43 3.20 4.00
C HIS A 42 22.18 3.88 2.85
N GLN A 43 21.59 3.97 1.65
CA GLN A 43 22.19 4.58 0.46
C GLN A 43 21.11 5.13 -0.48
N GLY A 44 21.35 6.31 -1.08
CA GLY A 44 20.51 6.90 -2.13
C GLY A 44 20.18 8.37 -1.91
N PHE A 45 20.34 9.20 -2.95
CA PHE A 45 19.91 10.62 -2.96
C PHE A 45 18.44 10.79 -3.39
N GLY A 46 17.72 9.70 -3.61
CA GLY A 46 16.32 9.71 -4.03
C GLY A 46 15.64 8.38 -3.72
N VAL A 47 14.34 8.43 -3.52
CA VAL A 47 13.47 7.27 -3.28
C VAL A 47 12.38 7.28 -4.34
N SER A 48 12.18 6.16 -5.02
CA SER A 48 11.03 5.92 -5.88
C SER A 48 10.04 5.02 -5.13
N PHE A 49 8.75 5.31 -5.27
CA PHE A 49 7.69 4.47 -4.75
C PHE A 49 7.04 3.72 -5.92
N ASN A 50 7.00 2.40 -5.83
CA ASN A 50 6.31 1.56 -6.80
C ASN A 50 5.15 0.85 -6.11
N CYS A 51 3.92 1.28 -6.41
CA CYS A 51 2.70 0.81 -5.78
C CYS A 51 1.73 0.32 -6.85
N THR A 52 1.05 -0.80 -6.57
CA THR A 52 -0.13 -1.22 -7.33
C THR A 52 -1.37 -0.71 -6.60
N PHE A 53 -2.20 0.05 -7.29
CA PHE A 53 -3.43 0.59 -6.73
C PHE A 53 -4.64 -0.24 -7.14
N THR A 54 -5.66 -0.25 -6.29
CA THR A 54 -6.98 -0.78 -6.62
C THR A 54 -7.94 0.39 -6.59
N VAL A 55 -8.60 0.62 -7.72
CA VAL A 55 -9.64 1.64 -7.87
C VAL A 55 -10.99 0.95 -7.79
N CYS A 56 -11.94 1.59 -7.14
CA CYS A 56 -13.27 1.06 -6.91
C CYS A 56 -14.28 1.80 -7.79
N ALA A 57 -15.22 1.06 -8.39
CA ALA A 57 -16.32 1.66 -9.15
C ALA A 57 -17.32 2.38 -8.23
N ASP A 58 -17.52 1.83 -7.03
CA ASP A 58 -18.35 2.38 -5.95
C ASP A 58 -17.49 2.75 -4.73
N GLY A 59 -18.09 3.36 -3.71
CA GLY A 59 -17.39 3.70 -2.46
C GLY A 59 -16.81 2.46 -1.77
N CYS A 60 -15.48 2.47 -1.53
CA CYS A 60 -14.75 1.36 -0.91
C CYS A 60 -14.01 1.77 0.36
N ASP A 61 -14.73 2.52 1.20
CA ASP A 61 -14.26 2.92 2.52
C ASP A 61 -13.88 1.70 3.37
N GLY A 62 -12.82 1.84 4.15
CA GLY A 62 -12.34 0.75 5.00
C GLY A 62 -10.82 0.72 5.12
N ASP A 63 -10.32 -0.27 5.84
CA ASP A 63 -8.89 -0.49 6.03
C ASP A 63 -8.39 -1.57 5.04
N SER A 64 -7.27 -1.29 4.38
CA SER A 64 -6.72 -2.14 3.32
C SER A 64 -6.20 -3.50 3.82
N CYS A 65 -6.07 -3.67 5.14
CA CYS A 65 -5.55 -4.83 5.86
C CYS A 65 -6.63 -5.69 6.57
N VAL A 66 -7.90 -5.26 6.62
CA VAL A 66 -9.00 -5.95 7.34
C VAL A 66 -9.27 -7.40 6.88
N ASN A 67 -8.75 -7.82 5.72
CA ASN A 67 -9.19 -9.04 5.06
C ASN A 67 -8.12 -10.13 4.83
N GLN A 68 -6.95 -10.11 5.48
CA GLN A 68 -5.94 -11.18 5.27
C GLN A 68 -6.46 -12.61 5.52
N VAL A 69 -7.40 -12.79 6.46
CA VAL A 69 -7.99 -14.11 6.76
C VAL A 69 -9.08 -14.51 5.74
N ARG A 70 -9.80 -13.55 5.14
CA ARG A 70 -10.90 -13.81 4.19
C ARG A 70 -10.50 -13.74 2.70
N ARG A 71 -9.45 -13.00 2.34
CA ARG A 71 -9.01 -12.80 0.95
C ARG A 71 -8.42 -14.05 0.29
N ARG A 72 -7.98 -15.08 1.03
CA ARG A 72 -7.56 -16.35 0.40
C ARG A 72 -8.65 -17.02 -0.45
N ARG A 73 -9.93 -16.64 -0.29
CA ARG A 73 -11.06 -17.22 -1.03
C ARG A 73 -11.77 -16.28 -2.02
N ALA A 74 -11.43 -15.00 -2.08
CA ALA A 74 -12.24 -13.99 -2.80
C ALA A 74 -11.44 -13.11 -3.79
N VAL A 75 -10.27 -13.55 -4.25
CA VAL A 75 -9.40 -12.76 -5.15
C VAL A 75 -9.77 -12.92 -6.64
N LEU A 76 -10.69 -13.81 -7.00
CA LEU A 76 -10.95 -14.13 -8.41
C LEU A 76 -12.02 -13.28 -9.12
N ASP A 77 -12.73 -12.38 -8.45
CA ASP A 77 -13.95 -11.78 -9.06
C ASP A 77 -14.04 -10.24 -9.09
N GLN A 78 -13.01 -9.48 -8.65
CA GLN A 78 -13.12 -8.01 -8.59
C GLN A 78 -11.86 -7.21 -8.99
N ILE A 79 -10.92 -7.79 -9.75
CA ILE A 79 -9.70 -7.09 -10.15
C ILE A 79 -9.81 -6.63 -11.62
N ASN A 80 -10.35 -5.42 -11.84
CA ASN A 80 -10.17 -4.68 -13.10
C ASN A 80 -9.11 -3.56 -12.94
N GLY A 81 -8.13 -3.74 -12.05
CA GLY A 81 -7.15 -2.71 -11.71
C GLY A 81 -6.12 -2.46 -12.82
N GLU A 82 -6.12 -1.26 -13.39
CA GLU A 82 -5.04 -0.75 -14.23
C GLU A 82 -3.84 -0.34 -13.35
N THR A 83 -2.64 -0.77 -13.73
CA THR A 83 -1.42 -0.52 -12.95
C THR A 83 -0.84 0.83 -13.36
N GLU A 84 -0.98 1.86 -12.52
CA GLU A 84 -0.34 3.15 -12.73
C GLU A 84 0.87 3.32 -11.79
N ILE A 85 2.06 3.50 -12.37
CA ILE A 85 3.30 3.76 -11.61
C ILE A 85 3.37 5.27 -11.32
N VAL A 86 3.07 5.65 -10.09
CA VAL A 86 3.18 7.05 -9.64
C VAL A 86 4.57 7.29 -9.05
N ASN A 87 5.40 8.05 -9.76
CA ASN A 87 6.69 8.50 -9.24
C ASN A 87 6.48 9.63 -8.21
N VAL A 88 6.43 9.31 -6.93
CA VAL A 88 6.44 10.32 -5.86
C VAL A 88 7.88 10.72 -5.58
N VAL A 89 8.29 11.90 -6.06
CA VAL A 89 9.56 12.53 -5.70
C VAL A 89 9.29 13.42 -4.48
N LEU A 90 9.82 13.04 -3.32
CA LEU A 90 9.85 13.92 -2.15
C LEU A 90 10.99 14.94 -2.32
N PRO A 91 10.81 16.22 -1.94
CA PRO A 91 11.83 17.26 -2.06
C PRO A 91 13.07 17.00 -1.21
#